data_AF-A0A2I0F9X1-F1
#
_entry.id   AF-A0A2I0F9X1-F1
#
_cell.length_a   1.000
_cell.length_b   1.000
_cell.length_c   1.000
_cell.angle_alpha   90.00
_cell.angle_beta   90.00
_cell.angle_gamma   90.00
#
_symmetry.space_group_name_H-M   'P 1'
#
loop_
_entity.id
_entity.type
_entity.pdbx_description
1 polymer ?
#
loop_
_entity_poly.entity_id
_entity_poly.type
_entity_poly.pdbx_seq_one_letter_code
_entity_poly.pdbx_strand_id
1 'polypeptide(L)'
;MIKLTMPLLVAILLVGCTTAEYPITSGYNKINQLTKVETGDLTQFGQQKLTFAWYPGRGKTFLPADSNSALLTDYTENAITKIMQDKGYIFTYNVQQADFLIGYGLAVESELSDDQIFNKVGSNLGLSMSHLDPDKFQKGSALIAFYNPQTFQTEWQVLAQGIAKVGLSQQARKDKIAAVMFSMLNHVPAN
;
A
#
# COMPACT_ATOMS: atom_id res chain seq x y z
N MET A 1 1.75 -17.15 67.23
CA MET A 1 2.82 -16.38 66.56
C MET A 1 2.96 -16.89 65.14
N ILE A 2 2.41 -16.16 64.17
CA ILE A 2 2.31 -16.55 62.75
C ILE A 2 3.61 -16.13 62.05
N LYS A 3 4.36 -17.08 61.47
CA LYS A 3 5.48 -16.77 60.56
C LYS A 3 4.96 -16.83 59.12
N LEU A 4 4.77 -15.64 58.56
CA LEU A 4 4.39 -15.41 57.16
C LEU A 4 5.63 -15.56 56.29
N THR A 5 5.81 -16.71 55.63
CA THR A 5 6.88 -16.91 54.63
C THR A 5 6.37 -16.58 53.23
N MET A 6 6.68 -15.35 52.84
CA MET A 6 6.75 -14.71 51.53
C MET A 6 6.94 -15.63 50.31
N PRO A 7 6.02 -15.60 49.32
CA PRO A 7 6.33 -15.91 47.94
C PRO A 7 6.34 -14.59 47.15
N LEU A 8 7.50 -13.96 47.01
CA LEU A 8 7.66 -12.75 46.19
C LEU A 8 8.85 -12.96 45.25
N LEU A 9 8.70 -13.80 44.23
CA LEU A 9 9.67 -13.84 43.14
C LEU A 9 9.18 -14.56 41.86
N VAL A 10 7.97 -14.30 41.37
CA VAL A 10 7.54 -14.80 40.04
C VAL A 10 6.67 -13.77 39.31
N ALA A 11 7.21 -12.59 39.01
CA ALA A 11 6.45 -11.56 38.28
C ALA A 11 7.29 -10.63 37.37
N ILE A 12 8.45 -11.07 36.83
CA ILE A 12 9.31 -10.18 36.01
C ILE A 12 9.68 -10.78 34.64
N LEU A 13 8.76 -11.48 33.97
CA LEU A 13 9.02 -11.95 32.59
C LEU A 13 7.92 -11.61 31.58
N LEU A 14 7.09 -10.60 31.86
CA LEU A 14 6.21 -10.02 30.84
C LEU A 14 6.94 -8.90 30.10
N VAL A 15 7.91 -9.26 29.27
CA VAL A 15 8.41 -8.36 28.22
C VAL A 15 7.38 -8.43 27.09
N GLY A 16 6.35 -7.61 27.16
CA GLY A 16 5.45 -7.43 26.03
C GLY A 16 6.21 -6.74 24.90
N CYS A 17 6.28 -7.37 23.72
CA CYS A 17 6.63 -6.66 22.50
C CYS A 17 5.57 -5.57 22.27
N THR A 18 5.85 -4.35 22.70
CA THR A 18 5.08 -3.20 22.23
C THR A 18 5.55 -2.91 20.82
N THR A 19 4.63 -2.98 19.86
CA THR A 19 4.89 -2.42 18.54
C THR A 19 5.04 -0.92 18.71
N ALA A 20 6.22 -0.37 18.44
CA ALA A 20 6.43 1.07 18.44
C ALA A 20 5.52 1.68 17.36
N GLU A 21 4.45 2.35 17.78
CA GLU A 21 3.66 3.17 16.88
C GLU A 21 4.53 4.37 16.45
N TYR A 22 4.82 4.45 15.15
CA TYR A 22 5.45 5.63 14.57
C TYR A 22 4.54 6.84 14.82
N PRO A 23 5.03 7.91 15.48
CA PRO A 23 4.20 9.06 15.77
C PRO A 23 3.84 9.76 14.46
N ILE A 24 2.57 9.63 14.05
CA ILE A 24 1.96 10.49 13.04
C ILE A 24 1.97 11.91 13.62
N THR A 25 2.88 12.75 13.15
CA THR A 25 2.96 14.14 13.54
C THR A 25 1.69 14.88 13.10
N SER A 26 0.99 15.41 14.10
CA SER A 26 -0.05 16.45 14.11
C SER A 26 -0.63 16.89 12.74
N GLY A 27 -1.87 16.49 12.45
CA GLY A 27 -2.70 17.08 11.37
C GLY A 27 -3.72 16.15 10.67
N TYR A 28 -3.64 14.84 10.84
CA TYR A 28 -4.46 13.87 10.10
C TYR A 28 -5.79 13.52 10.81
N ASN A 29 -6.82 14.35 10.62
CA ASN A 29 -8.18 14.10 11.09
C ASN A 29 -8.86 12.94 10.32
N LYS A 30 -9.31 11.89 11.04
CA LYS A 30 -10.49 10.99 10.85
C LYS A 30 -10.92 10.42 9.48
N ILE A 31 -10.42 10.90 8.34
CA ILE A 31 -10.83 10.52 6.95
C ILE A 31 -9.74 9.69 6.25
N ASN A 32 -8.75 9.21 7.01
CA ASN A 32 -7.69 8.30 6.54
C ASN A 32 -8.04 6.82 6.76
N GLN A 33 -9.33 6.47 6.72
CA GLN A 33 -9.73 5.06 6.72
C GLN A 33 -9.36 4.46 5.36
N LEU A 34 -8.30 3.68 5.36
CA LEU A 34 -7.87 2.88 4.22
C LEU A 34 -8.19 1.42 4.58
N THR A 35 -9.16 0.83 3.88
CA THR A 35 -9.39 -0.60 3.93
C THR A 35 -8.40 -1.26 3.01
N LYS A 36 -7.66 -2.27 3.49
CA LYS A 36 -6.69 -3.04 2.71
C LYS A 36 -7.02 -4.51 2.76
N VAL A 37 -6.85 -5.21 1.63
CA VAL A 37 -6.81 -6.68 1.59
C VAL A 37 -5.55 -7.08 0.86
N GLU A 38 -4.82 -8.00 1.48
CA GLU A 38 -3.55 -8.52 1.00
C GLU A 38 -3.73 -10.02 0.71
N THR A 39 -3.21 -10.49 -0.42
CA THR A 39 -3.27 -11.90 -0.82
C THR A 39 -1.94 -12.34 -1.39
N GLY A 40 -1.51 -13.57 -1.10
CA GLY A 40 -0.25 -14.14 -1.56
C GLY A 40 0.78 -14.29 -0.46
N ASP A 41 2.02 -14.60 -0.82
CA ASP A 41 3.09 -14.97 0.11
C ASP A 41 4.32 -14.07 -0.06
N LEU A 42 4.73 -13.42 1.03
CA LEU A 42 5.92 -12.56 1.08
C LEU A 42 7.16 -13.26 1.67
N THR A 43 7.09 -14.52 2.09
CA THR A 43 8.17 -15.20 2.83
C THR A 43 9.50 -15.26 2.07
N GLN A 44 9.47 -15.32 0.74
CA GLN A 44 10.68 -15.37 -0.10
C GLN A 44 11.28 -13.97 -0.36
N PHE A 45 10.54 -12.90 -0.07
CA PHE A 45 10.98 -11.52 -0.30
C PHE A 45 11.90 -11.06 0.84
N GLY A 46 12.98 -10.35 0.51
CA GLY A 46 13.98 -9.91 1.48
C GLY A 46 15.00 -10.97 1.90
N GLN A 47 14.80 -12.26 1.57
CA GLN A 47 15.81 -13.31 1.76
C GLN A 47 16.40 -13.80 0.43
N GLN A 48 15.54 -14.10 -0.54
CA GLN A 48 15.94 -14.71 -1.81
C GLN A 48 15.66 -13.81 -3.01
N LYS A 49 14.73 -12.87 -2.87
CA LYS A 49 14.36 -11.91 -3.91
C LYS A 49 14.80 -10.51 -3.49
N LEU A 50 15.74 -9.94 -4.25
CA LEU A 50 16.38 -8.65 -3.92
C LEU A 50 16.16 -7.60 -5.00
N THR A 51 16.05 -8.03 -6.25
CA THR A 51 15.93 -7.14 -7.40
C THR A 51 14.50 -7.09 -7.91
N PHE A 52 14.05 -5.89 -8.30
CA PHE A 52 12.73 -5.72 -8.90
C PHE A 52 12.79 -4.86 -10.16
N ALA A 53 11.87 -5.14 -11.08
CA ALA A 53 11.61 -4.29 -12.25
C ALA A 53 10.12 -3.96 -12.33
N TRP A 54 9.76 -3.03 -13.22
CA TRP A 54 8.36 -2.76 -13.52
C TRP A 54 7.77 -3.86 -14.40
N TYR A 55 6.53 -4.25 -14.11
CA TYR A 55 5.75 -5.16 -14.96
C TYR A 55 5.55 -4.56 -16.37
N PRO A 56 5.73 -5.32 -17.48
CA PRO A 56 5.53 -4.82 -18.83
C PRO A 56 4.14 -4.21 -19.06
N GLY A 57 4.08 -3.04 -19.69
CA GLY A 57 2.82 -2.29 -19.84
C GLY A 57 2.43 -1.42 -18.64
N ARG A 58 3.17 -1.55 -17.52
CA ARG A 58 3.21 -0.77 -16.26
C ARG A 58 1.86 -0.35 -15.67
N GLY A 59 1.91 0.18 -14.44
CA GLY A 59 0.69 0.59 -13.75
C GLY A 59 -0.01 1.76 -14.41
N LYS A 60 -1.34 1.82 -14.23
CA LYS A 60 -2.18 2.87 -14.82
C LYS A 60 -2.83 3.71 -13.72
N THR A 61 -2.77 5.01 -13.90
CA THR A 61 -3.58 5.96 -13.13
C THR A 61 -4.85 6.30 -13.90
N PHE A 62 -6.01 5.90 -13.38
CA PHE A 62 -7.34 6.27 -13.84
C PHE A 62 -7.82 7.45 -12.99
N LEU A 63 -7.36 8.64 -13.36
CA LEU A 63 -7.64 9.90 -12.67
C LEU A 63 -8.25 10.91 -13.65
N PRO A 64 -9.05 11.88 -13.16
CA PRO A 64 -9.76 12.81 -14.03
C PRO A 64 -8.78 13.58 -14.94
N ALA A 65 -9.25 13.97 -16.12
CA ALA A 65 -8.39 14.54 -17.18
C ALA A 65 -7.59 15.78 -16.76
N ASP A 66 -8.09 16.54 -15.77
CA ASP A 66 -7.44 17.73 -15.20
C ASP A 66 -6.26 17.41 -14.25
N SER A 67 -6.08 16.15 -13.88
CA SER A 67 -5.15 15.74 -12.82
C SER A 67 -3.69 15.54 -13.25
N ASN A 68 -3.36 15.78 -14.53
CA ASN A 68 -2.04 15.50 -15.13
C ASN A 68 -1.58 14.05 -14.82
N SER A 69 -2.35 13.09 -15.31
CA SER A 69 -2.20 11.65 -15.02
C SER A 69 -0.78 11.12 -15.30
N ALA A 70 -0.08 11.64 -16.31
CA ALA A 70 1.30 11.27 -16.60
C ALA A 70 2.25 11.65 -15.45
N LEU A 71 2.15 12.88 -14.93
CA LEU A 71 2.95 13.31 -13.79
C LEU A 71 2.65 12.49 -12.53
N LEU A 72 1.39 12.11 -12.32
CA LEU A 72 1.01 11.29 -11.17
C LEU A 72 1.45 9.84 -11.33
N THR A 73 1.45 9.30 -12.55
CA THR A 73 2.04 8.00 -12.89
C THR A 73 3.53 7.99 -12.50
N ASP A 74 4.31 8.94 -13.02
CA ASP A 74 5.74 9.05 -12.72
C ASP A 74 5.99 9.23 -11.22
N TYR A 75 5.19 10.07 -10.55
CA TYR A 75 5.30 10.28 -9.12
C TYR A 75 5.01 9.01 -8.32
N THR A 76 3.97 8.26 -8.67
CA THR A 76 3.62 7.00 -8.00
C THR A 76 4.71 5.96 -8.18
N GLU A 77 5.25 5.81 -9.40
CA GLU A 77 6.38 4.92 -9.66
C GLU A 77 7.58 5.28 -8.80
N ASN A 78 7.95 6.57 -8.78
CA ASN A 78 9.06 7.04 -7.95
C ASN A 78 8.83 6.81 -6.45
N ALA A 79 7.60 7.00 -5.96
CA ALA A 79 7.26 6.76 -4.57
C ALA A 79 7.42 5.28 -4.20
N ILE A 80 6.87 4.37 -5.01
CA ILE A 80 7.01 2.92 -4.81
C ILE A 80 8.48 2.50 -4.88
N THR A 81 9.22 2.96 -5.91
CA THR A 81 10.65 2.66 -6.06
C THR A 81 11.43 3.10 -4.83
N LYS A 82 11.19 4.32 -4.34
CA LYS A 82 11.84 4.83 -3.14
C LYS A 82 11.51 3.98 -1.91
N ILE A 83 10.25 3.64 -1.68
CA ILE A 83 9.84 2.79 -0.54
C ILE A 83 10.54 1.44 -0.58
N MET A 84 10.63 0.82 -1.76
CA MET A 84 11.30 -0.47 -1.94
C MET A 84 12.82 -0.35 -1.75
N GLN A 85 13.44 0.71 -2.26
CA GLN A 85 14.87 0.97 -2.04
C GLN A 85 15.19 1.24 -0.57
N ASP A 86 14.34 1.98 0.14
CA ASP A 86 14.47 2.23 1.58
C ASP A 86 14.33 0.92 2.40
N LYS A 87 13.69 -0.11 1.83
CA LYS A 87 13.61 -1.48 2.36
C LYS A 87 14.76 -2.39 1.90
N GLY A 88 15.76 -1.89 1.19
CA GLY A 88 16.94 -2.68 0.76
C GLY A 88 16.78 -3.43 -0.55
N TYR A 89 15.71 -3.21 -1.32
CA TYR A 89 15.55 -3.80 -2.65
C TYR A 89 16.23 -2.97 -3.74
N ILE A 90 16.66 -3.63 -4.82
CA ILE A 90 17.42 -3.01 -5.90
C ILE A 90 16.54 -2.93 -7.16
N PHE A 91 16.34 -1.72 -7.67
CA PHE A 91 15.64 -1.53 -8.93
C PHE A 91 16.54 -1.90 -10.12
N THR A 92 16.00 -2.64 -11.09
CA THR A 92 16.65 -2.94 -12.37
C THR A 92 15.73 -2.61 -13.55
N TYR A 93 16.32 -2.09 -14.63
CA TYR A 93 15.61 -1.89 -15.89
C TYR A 93 15.48 -3.18 -16.70
N ASN A 94 16.26 -4.21 -16.36
CA ASN A 94 16.20 -5.48 -17.06
C ASN A 94 15.15 -6.40 -16.43
N VAL A 95 13.95 -6.40 -17.00
CA VAL A 95 12.81 -7.24 -16.60
C VAL A 95 13.18 -8.72 -16.49
N GLN A 96 14.06 -9.23 -17.36
CA GLN A 96 14.45 -10.64 -17.37
C GLN A 96 15.43 -11.01 -16.24
N GLN A 97 16.10 -10.02 -15.65
CA GLN A 97 17.06 -10.21 -14.55
C GLN A 97 16.47 -9.84 -13.18
N ALA A 98 15.25 -9.32 -13.14
CA ALA A 98 14.58 -9.02 -11.88
C ALA A 98 14.10 -10.31 -11.22
N ASP A 99 14.19 -10.39 -9.90
CA ASP A 99 13.66 -11.52 -9.12
C ASP A 99 12.12 -11.50 -9.06
N PHE A 100 11.53 -10.32 -9.18
CA PHE A 100 10.10 -10.10 -9.27
C PHE A 100 9.77 -8.79 -10.01
N LEU A 101 8.53 -8.69 -10.48
CA LEU A 101 8.04 -7.50 -11.15
C LEU A 101 6.99 -6.80 -10.29
N ILE A 102 6.98 -5.47 -10.29
CA ILE A 102 5.95 -4.67 -9.63
C ILE A 102 4.99 -4.11 -10.67
N GLY A 103 3.70 -4.36 -10.49
CA GLY A 103 2.61 -3.64 -11.14
C GLY A 103 1.82 -2.84 -10.12
N TYR A 104 1.17 -1.78 -10.56
CA TYR A 104 0.31 -0.97 -9.69
C TYR A 104 -0.90 -0.42 -10.44
N GLY A 105 -1.88 0.09 -9.72
CA GLY A 105 -3.01 0.82 -10.29
C GLY A 105 -3.52 1.84 -9.31
N LEU A 106 -3.87 3.03 -9.79
CA LEU A 106 -4.57 4.04 -9.00
C LEU A 106 -5.83 4.42 -9.74
N ALA A 107 -6.95 4.49 -9.04
CA ALA A 107 -8.21 4.90 -9.62
C ALA A 107 -9.02 5.75 -8.65
N VAL A 108 -9.83 6.63 -9.19
CA VAL A 108 -10.98 7.19 -8.49
C VAL A 108 -12.26 6.72 -9.15
N GLU A 109 -13.34 6.65 -8.37
CA GLU A 109 -14.61 6.08 -8.80
C GLU A 109 -15.22 6.79 -10.02
N SER A 110 -14.94 8.08 -10.22
CA SER A 110 -15.39 8.80 -11.41
C SER A 110 -14.79 8.26 -12.72
N GLU A 111 -13.63 7.60 -12.65
CA GLU A 111 -12.89 7.10 -13.83
C GLU A 111 -12.92 5.57 -13.96
N LEU A 112 -13.01 4.86 -12.84
CA LEU A 112 -13.08 3.41 -12.82
C LEU A 112 -14.04 2.95 -11.71
N SER A 113 -15.16 2.34 -12.11
CA SER A 113 -16.16 1.85 -11.17
C SER A 113 -15.70 0.61 -10.41
N ASP A 114 -16.38 0.29 -9.31
CA ASP A 114 -16.16 -0.93 -8.53
C ASP A 114 -16.27 -2.20 -9.36
N ASP A 115 -17.24 -2.28 -10.27
CA ASP A 115 -17.40 -3.45 -11.15
C ASP A 115 -16.21 -3.57 -12.10
N GLN A 116 -15.69 -2.45 -12.61
CA GLN A 116 -14.50 -2.44 -13.46
C GLN A 116 -13.24 -2.81 -12.68
N ILE A 117 -13.13 -2.39 -11.41
CA ILE A 117 -12.06 -2.82 -10.50
C ILE A 117 -12.17 -4.32 -10.23
N PHE A 118 -13.36 -4.81 -9.89
CA PHE A 118 -13.62 -6.23 -9.64
C PHE A 118 -13.25 -7.07 -10.87
N ASN A 119 -13.66 -6.66 -12.07
CA ASN A 119 -13.33 -7.37 -13.30
C ASN A 119 -11.83 -7.40 -13.61
N LYS A 120 -11.04 -6.45 -13.09
CA LYS A 120 -9.58 -6.39 -13.28
C LYS A 120 -8.79 -7.09 -12.19
N VAL A 121 -9.27 -7.05 -10.95
CA VAL A 121 -8.51 -7.45 -9.75
C VAL A 121 -9.10 -8.71 -9.09
N GLY A 122 -10.33 -9.09 -9.44
CA GLY A 122 -11.07 -10.21 -8.85
C GLY A 122 -11.59 -9.93 -7.45
N SER A 123 -11.55 -8.68 -6.99
CA SER A 123 -11.95 -8.28 -5.63
C SER A 123 -12.49 -6.84 -5.60
N ASN A 124 -13.44 -6.60 -4.69
CA ASN A 124 -13.93 -5.27 -4.30
C ASN A 124 -14.00 -5.25 -2.77
N LEU A 125 -13.55 -4.16 -2.14
CA LEU A 125 -13.59 -4.02 -0.67
C LEU A 125 -14.90 -3.41 -0.16
N GLY A 126 -15.79 -3.00 -1.07
CA GLY A 126 -17.17 -2.64 -0.75
C GLY A 126 -17.29 -1.37 0.09
N LEU A 127 -16.36 -0.42 -0.06
CA LEU A 127 -16.41 0.84 0.68
C LEU A 127 -17.66 1.65 0.30
N SER A 128 -18.55 1.87 1.27
CA SER A 128 -19.75 2.70 1.09
C SER A 128 -19.47 4.17 1.42
N MET A 129 -19.83 5.04 0.48
CA MET A 129 -19.68 6.50 0.57
C MET A 129 -21.00 7.22 0.88
N SER A 130 -22.09 6.50 1.18
CA SER A 130 -23.46 7.04 1.24
C SER A 130 -23.70 8.17 2.25
N HIS A 131 -22.79 8.33 3.22
CA HIS A 131 -22.85 9.34 4.27
C HIS A 131 -22.00 10.59 3.96
N LEU A 132 -21.35 10.64 2.79
CA LEU A 132 -20.44 11.72 2.40
C LEU A 132 -21.01 12.52 1.23
N ASP A 133 -20.64 13.80 1.19
CA ASP A 133 -21.00 14.71 0.11
C ASP A 133 -20.27 14.30 -1.19
N PRO A 134 -20.98 13.83 -2.24
CA PRO A 134 -20.37 13.32 -3.46
C PRO A 134 -19.66 14.41 -4.28
N ASP A 135 -19.99 15.69 -4.08
CA ASP A 135 -19.30 16.79 -4.75
C ASP A 135 -17.93 17.08 -4.11
N LYS A 136 -17.73 16.62 -2.87
CA LYS A 136 -16.49 16.84 -2.11
C LYS A 136 -15.64 15.59 -1.99
N PHE A 137 -16.25 14.41 -2.06
CA PHE A 137 -15.60 13.14 -1.79
C PHE A 137 -16.01 12.09 -2.80
N GLN A 138 -15.05 11.26 -3.18
CA GLN A 138 -15.27 10.07 -3.98
C GLN A 138 -14.41 8.93 -3.43
N LYS A 139 -14.73 7.70 -3.81
CA LYS A 139 -13.89 6.56 -3.47
C LYS A 139 -12.64 6.56 -4.33
N GLY A 140 -11.50 6.28 -3.68
CA GLY A 140 -10.22 6.03 -4.32
C GLY A 140 -9.81 4.58 -4.10
N SER A 141 -9.23 3.98 -5.12
CA SER A 141 -8.74 2.60 -5.12
C SER A 141 -7.28 2.57 -5.56
N ALA A 142 -6.50 1.72 -4.90
CA ALA A 142 -5.10 1.50 -5.21
C ALA A 142 -4.77 0.00 -5.19
N LEU A 143 -4.01 -0.46 -6.18
CA LEU A 143 -3.49 -1.82 -6.27
C LEU A 143 -1.97 -1.75 -6.35
N ILE A 144 -1.29 -2.65 -5.63
CA ILE A 144 0.10 -3.02 -5.90
C ILE A 144 0.15 -4.54 -5.99
N ALA A 145 0.85 -5.07 -6.98
CA ALA A 145 1.00 -6.49 -7.18
C ALA A 145 2.46 -6.83 -7.55
N PHE A 146 2.95 -7.92 -6.97
CA PHE A 146 4.24 -8.53 -7.26
C PHE A 146 4.00 -9.77 -8.12
N TYR A 147 4.76 -9.86 -9.21
CA TYR A 147 4.60 -10.91 -10.21
C TYR A 147 5.90 -11.68 -10.39
N ASN A 148 5.76 -12.98 -10.65
CA ASN A 148 6.85 -13.79 -11.12
C ASN A 148 7.31 -13.31 -12.52
N PRO A 149 8.60 -13.07 -12.76
CA PRO A 149 9.10 -12.51 -14.02
C PRO A 149 9.03 -13.49 -15.19
N GLN A 150 8.92 -14.79 -14.93
CA GLN A 150 8.86 -15.84 -15.95
C GLN A 150 7.42 -16.20 -16.31
N THR A 151 6.54 -16.33 -15.31
CA THR A 151 5.16 -16.77 -15.52
C THR A 151 4.15 -15.62 -15.58
N PHE A 152 4.54 -14.41 -15.16
CA PHE A 152 3.67 -13.24 -14.98
C PHE A 152 2.48 -13.49 -14.04
N GLN A 153 2.52 -14.55 -13.24
CA GLN A 153 1.52 -14.82 -12.23
C GLN A 153 1.76 -13.96 -10.99
N THR A 154 0.67 -13.47 -10.39
CA THR A 154 0.71 -12.71 -9.13
C THR A 154 1.18 -13.62 -8.00
N GLU A 155 2.27 -13.24 -7.35
CA GLU A 155 2.82 -13.92 -6.17
C GLU A 155 2.32 -13.28 -4.87
N TRP A 156 2.13 -11.96 -4.91
CA TRP A 156 1.53 -11.18 -3.82
C TRP A 156 0.84 -9.95 -4.37
N GLN A 157 -0.24 -9.49 -3.74
CA GLN A 157 -0.87 -8.22 -4.07
C GLN A 157 -1.60 -7.63 -2.87
N VAL A 158 -1.80 -6.33 -2.93
CA VAL A 158 -2.58 -5.55 -1.98
C VAL A 158 -3.53 -4.63 -2.74
N LEU A 159 -4.82 -4.76 -2.45
CA LEU A 159 -5.86 -3.82 -2.87
C LEU A 159 -6.20 -2.93 -1.67
N ALA A 160 -6.25 -1.63 -1.90
CA ALA A 160 -6.64 -0.65 -0.90
C ALA A 160 -7.76 0.24 -1.44
N GLN A 161 -8.74 0.56 -0.58
CA GLN A 161 -9.80 1.51 -0.87
C GLN A 161 -9.93 2.51 0.27
N GLY A 162 -10.18 3.77 -0.08
CA GLY A 162 -10.36 4.83 0.90
C GLY A 162 -11.06 6.05 0.33
N ILE A 163 -11.30 7.04 1.19
CA ILE A 163 -11.96 8.29 0.82
C ILE A 163 -10.94 9.24 0.16
N ALA A 164 -11.23 9.65 -1.08
CA ALA A 164 -10.50 10.65 -1.83
C ALA A 164 -11.28 11.98 -1.85
N LYS A 165 -10.59 13.09 -1.57
CA LYS A 165 -11.18 14.42 -1.64
C LYS A 165 -11.07 14.97 -3.06
N VAL A 166 -12.18 15.51 -3.57
CA VAL A 166 -12.23 16.20 -4.87
C VAL A 166 -11.52 17.54 -4.78
N GLY A 167 -10.86 17.96 -5.86
CA GLY A 167 -10.22 19.28 -5.94
C GLY A 167 -8.97 19.46 -5.07
N LEU A 168 -8.31 18.38 -4.63
CA LEU A 168 -7.00 18.50 -3.99
C LEU A 168 -5.98 19.16 -4.92
N SER A 169 -5.15 20.03 -4.34
CA SER A 169 -3.97 20.55 -5.05
C SER A 169 -3.07 19.39 -5.48
N GLN A 170 -2.27 19.61 -6.53
CA GLN A 170 -1.36 18.60 -7.03
C GLN A 170 -0.40 18.09 -5.94
N GLN A 171 0.14 18.99 -5.11
CA GLN A 171 1.03 18.62 -4.01
C GLN A 171 0.32 17.78 -2.96
N ALA A 172 -0.87 18.20 -2.49
CA ALA A 172 -1.62 17.42 -1.51
C ALA A 172 -2.00 16.03 -2.02
N ARG A 173 -2.26 15.91 -3.33
CA ARG A 173 -2.51 14.62 -3.99
C ARG A 173 -1.27 13.74 -4.00
N LYS A 174 -0.10 14.30 -4.33
CA LYS A 174 1.21 13.62 -4.26
C LYS A 174 1.50 13.11 -2.84
N ASP A 175 1.29 13.93 -1.82
CA ASP A 175 1.51 13.54 -0.42
C ASP A 175 0.59 12.37 -0.01
N LYS A 176 -0.70 12.45 -0.40
CA LYS A 176 -1.68 11.38 -0.14
C LYS A 176 -1.30 10.07 -0.85
N ILE A 177 -0.87 10.14 -2.12
CA ILE A 177 -0.42 8.97 -2.88
C ILE A 177 0.77 8.32 -2.18
N ALA A 178 1.79 9.09 -1.79
CA ALA A 178 2.97 8.56 -1.11
C ALA A 178 2.59 7.85 0.21
N ALA A 179 1.70 8.46 1.00
CA ALA A 179 1.22 7.86 2.24
C ALA A 179 0.45 6.54 2.01
N VAL A 180 -0.36 6.46 0.95
CA VAL A 180 -1.08 5.23 0.59
C VAL A 180 -0.10 4.15 0.12
N MET A 181 0.86 4.46 -0.76
CA MET A 181 1.87 3.50 -1.21
C MET A 181 2.70 2.96 -0.03
N PHE A 182 3.09 3.84 0.89
CA PHE A 182 3.81 3.45 2.10
C PHE A 182 2.99 2.49 2.97
N SER A 183 1.71 2.81 3.21
CA SER A 183 0.80 1.95 3.98
C SER A 183 0.58 0.59 3.32
N MET A 184 0.47 0.54 1.99
CA MET A 184 0.28 -0.70 1.24
C MET A 184 1.51 -1.60 1.24
N LEU A 185 2.72 -1.02 1.26
CA LEU A 185 3.98 -1.75 1.25
C LEU A 185 4.54 -2.02 2.66
N ASN A 186 3.83 -1.68 3.74
CA ASN A 186 4.39 -1.75 5.09
C ASN A 186 4.80 -3.19 5.48
N HIS A 187 4.02 -4.20 5.08
CA HIS A 187 4.25 -5.62 5.38
C HIS A 187 5.29 -6.28 4.47
N VAL A 188 5.71 -5.61 3.40
CA VAL A 188 6.83 -6.10 2.59
C VAL A 188 8.09 -6.09 3.47
N PRO A 189 8.75 -7.25 3.68
CA PRO A 189 9.91 -7.34 4.57
C PRO A 189 11.04 -6.45 4.06
N ALA A 190 11.86 -5.94 4.98
CA ALA A 190 13.12 -5.30 4.61
C ALA A 190 14.19 -6.37 4.33
N ASN A 191 15.11 -6.05 3.44
CA ASN A 191 16.32 -6.80 3.12
C ASN A 191 17.51 -6.24 3.92
#